data_AF-A0A819QY58-F1
#
_entry.id   AF-A0A819QY58-F1
#
_cell.length_a   1.000
_cell.length_b   1.000
_cell.length_c   1.000
_cell.angle_alpha   90.00
_cell.angle_beta   90.00
_cell.angle_gamma   90.00
#
_symmetry.space_group_name_H-M   'P 1'
#
loop_
_entity.id
_entity.type
_entity.pdbx_description
1 polymer ?
#
loop_
_entity_poly.entity_id
_entity_poly.type
_entity_poly.pdbx_seq_one_letter_code
_entity_poly.pdbx_strand_id
1 'polypeptide(L)'
;MLVSTSVLSRAIFGITGVESLATSVFWCKFRWLIGPAGGLISITCICFAAIDRYLITSRQVNRHRWFTPRRAQYIIVIVVFVWFMTSLPNVFLYTFPSCSVTNAIYSQYLTFYNISTYSVFPLIILPIFSYLTWNNLRGGVMAGIGQNRLQSQVTRMMFAQFGLVFGASVPNMVLQSYLAATRNIAKTPLRVAQDGIVSCVLTMISFAPHAMVFYVYLAVSATYRENVRTVLFSCLPIINRVTPLNEQPLQRMTKTGTN
;
A
#
# COMPACT_ATOMS: atom_id res chain seq x y z
N MET A 1 10.73 -3.68 0.15
CA MET A 1 12.16 -4.07 0.10
C MET A 1 12.40 -5.59 0.08
N LEU A 2 11.52 -6.46 0.61
CA LEU A 2 11.77 -7.92 0.67
C LEU A 2 11.32 -8.73 -0.57
N VAL A 3 10.65 -8.10 -1.54
CA VAL A 3 10.20 -8.69 -2.83
C VAL A 3 11.35 -8.96 -3.80
N SER A 4 12.54 -8.36 -3.58
CA SER A 4 13.74 -8.80 -4.31
C SER A 4 13.91 -10.31 -4.17
N THR A 5 13.65 -10.92 -3.01
CA THR A 5 13.91 -12.35 -2.81
C THR A 5 13.14 -13.29 -3.75
N SER A 6 11.97 -12.91 -4.29
CA SER A 6 11.16 -13.80 -5.14
C SER A 6 11.52 -13.81 -6.62
N VAL A 7 11.76 -12.61 -7.13
CA VAL A 7 12.24 -12.39 -8.49
C VAL A 7 13.72 -12.70 -8.55
N LEU A 8 14.49 -12.27 -7.54
CA LEU A 8 15.90 -12.58 -7.40
C LEU A 8 16.11 -14.09 -7.22
N SER A 9 15.26 -14.83 -6.48
CA SER A 9 15.42 -16.29 -6.44
C SER A 9 15.21 -16.95 -7.80
N ARG A 10 14.27 -16.45 -8.61
CA ARG A 10 14.03 -16.96 -9.96
C ARG A 10 15.09 -16.51 -10.97
N ALA A 11 15.59 -15.30 -10.83
CA ALA A 11 16.70 -14.77 -11.62
C ALA A 11 18.02 -15.47 -11.28
N ILE A 12 18.31 -15.67 -9.99
CA ILE A 12 19.45 -16.46 -9.50
C ILE A 12 19.32 -17.90 -9.98
N PHE A 13 18.14 -18.52 -9.92
CA PHE A 13 17.95 -19.85 -10.47
C PHE A 13 18.25 -19.89 -11.97
N GLY A 14 17.76 -18.92 -12.74
CA GLY A 14 18.04 -18.81 -14.17
C GLY A 14 19.53 -18.62 -14.49
N ILE A 15 20.31 -17.99 -13.59
CA ILE A 15 21.75 -17.74 -13.79
C ILE A 15 22.61 -18.90 -13.27
N THR A 16 22.27 -19.47 -12.12
CA THR A 16 23.13 -20.43 -11.39
C THR A 16 22.74 -21.88 -11.60
N GLY A 17 21.54 -22.17 -12.09
CA GLY A 17 20.98 -23.53 -12.17
C GLY A 17 20.73 -24.17 -10.80
N VAL A 18 20.99 -23.47 -9.69
CA VAL A 18 20.79 -23.95 -8.32
C VAL A 18 19.55 -23.29 -7.74
N GLU A 19 18.51 -24.08 -7.46
CA GLU A 19 17.34 -23.58 -6.74
C GLU A 19 17.73 -23.27 -5.29
N SER A 20 18.09 -22.02 -4.99
CA SER A 20 18.35 -21.55 -3.62
C SER A 20 17.11 -21.67 -2.70
N LEU A 21 15.93 -21.89 -3.27
CA LEU A 21 14.70 -22.24 -2.54
C LEU A 21 14.65 -23.72 -2.15
N ALA A 22 15.31 -24.58 -2.93
CA ALA A 22 15.42 -26.01 -2.66
C ALA A 22 16.55 -26.33 -1.66
N THR A 23 17.34 -25.33 -1.22
CA THR A 23 18.45 -25.58 -0.29
C THR A 23 18.07 -25.42 1.18
N SER A 24 16.98 -24.70 1.52
CA SER A 24 16.54 -24.64 2.92
C SER A 24 15.02 -24.50 3.10
N VAL A 25 14.50 -25.31 4.03
CA VAL A 25 13.10 -25.26 4.49
C VAL A 25 12.78 -23.89 5.11
N PHE A 26 13.75 -23.29 5.81
CA PHE A 26 13.60 -22.00 6.48
C PHE A 26 13.26 -20.89 5.48
N TRP A 27 14.05 -20.73 4.40
CA TRP A 27 13.82 -19.67 3.40
C TRP A 27 12.49 -19.83 2.67
N CYS A 28 12.07 -21.07 2.37
CA CYS A 28 10.76 -21.34 1.78
C CYS A 28 9.62 -20.83 2.67
N LYS A 29 9.61 -21.22 3.95
CA LYS A 29 8.55 -20.84 4.89
C LYS A 29 8.56 -19.35 5.22
N PHE A 30 9.74 -18.78 5.44
CA PHE A 30 9.91 -17.37 5.77
C PHE A 30 9.41 -16.45 4.66
N ARG A 31 9.63 -16.82 3.40
CA ARG A 31 9.11 -16.09 2.23
C ARG A 31 7.58 -16.02 2.22
N TRP A 32 6.91 -17.13 2.48
CA TRP A 32 5.44 -17.21 2.50
C TRP A 32 4.81 -16.58 3.74
N LEU A 33 5.60 -16.30 4.78
CA LEU A 33 5.19 -15.48 5.91
C LEU A 33 5.31 -13.98 5.58
N ILE A 34 6.51 -13.54 5.20
CA ILE A 34 6.82 -12.11 5.07
C ILE A 34 6.23 -11.48 3.81
N GLY A 35 6.26 -12.18 2.67
CA GLY A 35 5.80 -11.64 1.40
C GLY A 35 4.34 -11.21 1.46
N PRO A 36 3.42 -12.13 1.78
CA PRO A 36 2.00 -11.83 1.93
C PRO A 36 1.71 -10.82 3.06
N ALA A 37 2.35 -10.94 4.23
CA ALA A 37 2.12 -9.99 5.32
C ALA A 37 2.54 -8.57 4.93
N GLY A 38 3.74 -8.40 4.34
CA GLY A 38 4.26 -7.10 3.94
C GLY A 38 3.42 -6.40 2.87
N GLY A 39 2.94 -7.16 1.88
CA GLY A 39 2.03 -6.64 0.85
C GLY A 39 0.70 -6.14 1.44
N LEU A 40 0.10 -6.93 2.33
CA LEU A 40 -1.17 -6.59 3.00
C LEU A 40 -1.03 -5.42 3.97
N ILE A 41 0.07 -5.34 4.72
CA ILE A 41 0.38 -4.19 5.58
C ILE A 41 0.45 -2.93 4.72
N SER A 42 1.22 -2.97 3.62
CA SER A 42 1.39 -1.81 2.74
C SER A 42 0.06 -1.34 2.14
N ILE A 43 -0.75 -2.26 1.59
CA ILE A 43 -2.02 -1.88 0.96
C ILE A 43 -3.04 -1.37 1.98
N THR A 44 -3.06 -1.96 3.18
CA THR A 44 -3.91 -1.53 4.29
C THR A 44 -3.52 -0.13 4.77
N CYS A 45 -2.22 0.16 4.85
CA CYS A 45 -1.73 1.50 5.17
C CYS A 45 -2.13 2.53 4.10
N ILE A 46 -2.13 2.17 2.82
CA ILE A 46 -2.61 3.05 1.74
C ILE A 46 -4.12 3.31 1.90
N CYS A 47 -4.91 2.28 2.22
CA CYS A 47 -6.34 2.43 2.53
C CYS A 47 -6.57 3.35 3.74
N PHE A 48 -5.82 3.17 4.84
CA PHE A 48 -5.92 4.05 6.00
C PHE A 48 -5.47 5.48 5.72
N ALA A 49 -4.46 5.67 4.86
CA ALA A 49 -4.08 7.00 4.41
C ALA A 49 -5.23 7.67 3.64
N ALA A 50 -5.97 6.93 2.81
CA ALA A 50 -7.13 7.49 2.10
C ALA A 50 -8.28 7.86 3.07
N ILE A 51 -8.52 7.02 4.08
CA ILE A 51 -9.51 7.28 5.13
C ILE A 51 -9.12 8.53 5.95
N ASP A 52 -7.86 8.62 6.37
CA ASP A 52 -7.31 9.76 7.11
C ASP A 52 -7.52 11.07 6.34
N ARG A 53 -7.25 11.07 5.03
CA ARG A 53 -7.47 12.23 4.15
C ARG A 53 -8.94 12.61 4.04
N TYR A 54 -9.83 11.64 3.93
CA TYR A 54 -11.27 11.91 3.98
C TYR A 54 -11.68 12.56 5.30
N LEU A 55 -11.18 12.04 6.44
CA LEU A 55 -11.53 12.56 7.75
C LEU A 55 -11.04 14.00 7.92
N ILE A 56 -9.80 14.31 7.52
CA ILE A 56 -9.23 15.67 7.59
C ILE A 56 -9.96 16.67 6.69
N THR A 57 -10.50 16.21 5.56
CA THR A 57 -11.27 17.08 4.64
C THR A 57 -12.73 17.24 5.05
N SER A 58 -13.20 16.51 6.07
CA SER A 58 -14.59 16.60 6.51
C SER A 58 -14.90 17.92 7.22
N ARG A 59 -16.15 18.40 7.12
CA ARG A 59 -16.60 19.61 7.81
C ARG A 59 -16.70 19.43 9.34
N GLN A 60 -16.87 18.19 9.79
CA GLN A 60 -17.14 17.90 11.20
C GLN A 60 -15.83 17.83 12.00
N VAL A 61 -15.55 18.89 12.77
CA VAL A 61 -14.36 18.99 13.64
C VAL A 61 -14.24 17.80 14.60
N ASN A 62 -15.36 17.25 15.06
CA ASN A 62 -15.37 16.07 15.93
C ASN A 62 -14.73 14.84 15.27
N ARG A 63 -14.84 14.69 13.94
CA ARG A 63 -14.22 13.58 13.20
C ARG A 63 -12.70 13.71 13.14
N HIS A 64 -12.16 14.94 13.13
CA HIS A 64 -10.72 15.18 13.11
C HIS A 64 -10.02 14.67 14.37
N ARG A 65 -10.73 14.67 15.52
CA ARG A 65 -10.19 14.18 16.80
C ARG A 65 -9.96 12.67 16.84
N TRP A 66 -10.54 11.90 15.90
CA TRP A 66 -10.39 10.45 15.88
C TRP A 66 -8.99 10.04 15.43
N PHE A 67 -8.44 10.72 14.43
CA PHE A 67 -7.11 10.44 13.87
C PHE A 67 -6.08 11.43 14.42
N THR A 68 -5.43 11.01 15.51
CA THR A 68 -4.22 11.68 16.02
C THR A 68 -2.98 10.87 15.62
N PRO A 69 -1.81 11.50 15.48
CA PRO A 69 -0.58 10.80 15.08
C PRO A 69 -0.22 9.64 16.03
N ARG A 70 -0.49 9.79 17.33
CA ARG A 70 -0.31 8.71 18.32
C ARG A 70 -1.21 7.50 18.04
N ARG A 71 -2.49 7.75 17.72
CA ARG A 71 -3.44 6.68 17.36
C ARG A 71 -3.08 6.01 16.04
N ALA A 72 -2.62 6.78 15.05
CA ALA A 72 -2.15 6.22 13.79
C ALA A 72 -1.00 5.22 13.99
N GLN A 73 -0.05 5.52 14.89
CA GLN A 73 1.02 4.58 15.26
C GLN A 73 0.47 3.29 15.87
N TYR A 74 -0.47 3.37 16.81
CA TYR A 74 -1.12 2.19 17.39
C TYR A 74 -1.87 1.36 16.33
N ILE A 75 -2.61 2.00 15.42
CA ILE A 75 -3.30 1.33 14.32
C ILE A 75 -2.30 0.56 13.45
N ILE A 76 -1.17 1.18 13.08
CA ILE A 76 -0.14 0.51 12.28
C ILE A 76 0.42 -0.73 13.00
N VAL A 77 0.72 -0.63 14.30
CA VAL A 77 1.22 -1.78 15.08
C VAL A 77 0.20 -2.92 15.11
N ILE A 78 -1.09 -2.60 15.31
CA ILE A 78 -2.17 -3.59 15.29
C ILE A 78 -2.28 -4.25 13.90
N VAL A 79 -2.23 -3.46 12.83
CA VAL A 79 -2.28 -3.94 11.43
C VAL A 79 -1.14 -4.90 11.14
N VAL A 80 0.08 -4.54 11.56
CA VAL A 80 1.25 -5.41 11.42
C VAL A 80 1.00 -6.75 12.13
N PHE A 81 0.59 -6.71 13.38
CA PHE A 81 0.34 -7.93 14.16
C PHE A 81 -0.77 -8.81 13.54
N VAL A 82 -1.90 -8.22 13.14
CA VAL A 82 -3.02 -8.92 12.51
C VAL A 82 -2.58 -9.63 11.23
N TRP A 83 -1.83 -8.96 10.36
CA TRP A 83 -1.40 -9.57 9.09
C TRP A 83 -0.31 -10.64 9.25
N PHE A 84 0.59 -10.49 10.24
CA PHE A 84 1.54 -11.55 10.58
C PHE A 84 0.83 -12.78 11.15
N MET A 85 -0.13 -12.58 12.05
CA MET A 85 -0.92 -13.69 12.61
C MET A 85 -1.74 -14.40 11.54
N THR A 86 -2.34 -13.66 10.61
CA THR A 86 -3.10 -14.26 9.50
C THR A 86 -2.21 -15.00 8.51
N SER A 87 -0.94 -14.59 8.36
CA SER A 87 0.03 -15.26 7.48
C SER A 87 0.75 -16.44 8.14
N LEU A 88 0.61 -16.60 9.47
CA LEU A 88 1.26 -17.66 10.25
C LEU A 88 0.92 -19.09 9.78
N PRO A 89 -0.32 -19.44 9.40
CA PRO A 89 -0.65 -20.79 8.92
C PRO A 89 0.16 -21.22 7.68
N ASN A 90 0.61 -20.27 6.85
CA ASN A 90 1.46 -20.58 5.70
C ASN A 90 2.80 -21.22 6.12
N VAL A 91 3.31 -20.92 7.31
CA VAL A 91 4.55 -21.51 7.82
C VAL A 91 4.39 -23.02 8.05
N PHE A 92 3.20 -23.47 8.45
CA PHE A 92 2.93 -24.87 8.76
C PHE A 92 2.52 -25.69 7.52
N LEU A 93 1.77 -25.07 6.60
CA LEU A 93 1.12 -25.78 5.48
C LEU A 93 1.96 -25.88 4.21
N TYR A 94 3.04 -25.11 4.09
CA TYR A 94 4.00 -25.23 2.99
C TYR A 94 5.03 -26.32 3.25
N THR A 95 5.20 -27.20 2.27
CA THR A 95 6.12 -28.35 2.35
C THR A 95 7.34 -28.19 1.46
N PHE A 96 8.44 -28.80 1.89
CA PHE A 96 9.67 -28.96 1.13
C PHE A 96 9.65 -30.31 0.39
N PRO A 97 10.26 -30.47 -0.81
CA PRO A 97 11.11 -29.52 -1.56
C PRO A 97 10.38 -28.57 -2.50
N SER A 98 9.14 -28.87 -2.90
CA SER A 98 8.41 -28.10 -3.92
C SER A 98 7.99 -26.69 -3.49
N CYS A 99 8.14 -26.34 -2.21
CA CYS A 99 7.72 -25.08 -1.61
C CYS A 99 6.28 -24.69 -2.02
N SER A 100 5.39 -25.68 -2.01
CA SER A 100 4.00 -25.58 -2.42
C SER A 100 3.07 -26.02 -1.29
N VAL A 101 1.81 -25.60 -1.39
CA VAL A 101 0.74 -26.07 -0.51
C VAL A 101 0.33 -27.48 -0.93
N THR A 102 0.36 -28.44 0.00
CA THR A 102 -0.07 -29.83 -0.26
C THR A 102 -1.58 -29.99 -0.20
N ASN A 103 -2.23 -29.26 0.71
CA ASN A 103 -3.65 -29.36 0.92
C ASN A 103 -4.43 -28.56 -0.15
N ALA A 104 -5.16 -29.28 -1.02
CA ALA A 104 -5.93 -28.67 -2.10
C ALA A 104 -7.01 -27.69 -1.61
N ILE A 105 -7.67 -28.00 -0.49
CA ILE A 105 -8.70 -27.14 0.13
C ILE A 105 -8.06 -25.84 0.62
N TYR A 106 -6.94 -25.94 1.32
CA TYR A 106 -6.22 -24.75 1.79
C TYR A 106 -5.70 -23.90 0.63
N SER A 107 -5.24 -24.52 -0.45
CA SER A 107 -4.83 -23.80 -1.66
C SER A 107 -5.99 -23.03 -2.30
N GLN A 108 -7.21 -23.58 -2.32
CA GLN A 108 -8.40 -22.85 -2.78
C GLN A 108 -8.71 -21.67 -1.86
N TYR A 109 -8.74 -21.91 -0.54
CA TYR A 109 -8.94 -20.86 0.46
C TYR A 109 -7.96 -19.70 0.27
N LEU A 110 -6.66 -20.00 0.08
CA LEU A 110 -5.63 -18.98 -0.11
C LEU A 110 -5.85 -18.16 -1.39
N THR A 111 -6.32 -18.78 -2.48
CA THR A 111 -6.67 -18.07 -3.71
C THR A 111 -7.81 -17.08 -3.47
N PHE A 112 -8.91 -17.51 -2.85
CA PHE A 112 -10.03 -16.62 -2.52
C PHE A 112 -9.62 -15.52 -1.55
N TYR A 113 -8.91 -15.88 -0.49
CA TYR A 113 -8.38 -14.94 0.50
C TYR A 113 -7.51 -13.86 -0.15
N ASN A 114 -6.60 -14.24 -1.05
CA ASN A 114 -5.74 -13.29 -1.76
C ASN A 114 -6.54 -12.38 -2.69
N ILE A 115 -7.50 -12.92 -3.46
CA ILE A 115 -8.38 -12.10 -4.33
C ILE A 115 -9.15 -11.08 -3.48
N SER A 116 -9.74 -11.52 -2.37
CA SER A 116 -10.53 -10.65 -1.49
C SER A 116 -9.68 -9.54 -0.86
N THR A 117 -8.49 -9.86 -0.35
CA THR A 117 -7.66 -8.93 0.42
C THR A 117 -6.78 -8.03 -0.44
N TYR A 118 -6.17 -8.54 -1.51
CA TYR A 118 -5.26 -7.77 -2.38
C TYR A 118 -5.98 -7.00 -3.49
N SER A 119 -7.14 -7.48 -3.92
CA SER A 119 -7.86 -6.87 -5.04
C SER A 119 -9.14 -6.23 -4.57
N VAL A 120 -10.10 -6.99 -4.03
CA VAL A 120 -11.45 -6.47 -3.77
C VAL A 120 -11.44 -5.38 -2.69
N PHE A 121 -10.80 -5.64 -1.55
CA PHE A 121 -10.77 -4.69 -0.42
C PHE A 121 -10.21 -3.29 -0.80
N PRO A 122 -9.00 -3.15 -1.38
CA PRO A 122 -8.49 -1.84 -1.77
C PRO A 122 -9.26 -1.22 -2.94
N LEU A 123 -9.77 -2.02 -3.88
CA LEU A 123 -10.57 -1.52 -5.00
C LEU A 123 -11.93 -0.97 -4.56
N ILE A 124 -12.43 -1.34 -3.39
CA ILE A 124 -13.67 -0.76 -2.84
C ILE A 124 -13.34 0.47 -1.98
N ILE A 125 -12.40 0.34 -1.04
CA ILE A 125 -12.10 1.38 -0.05
C ILE A 125 -11.50 2.62 -0.72
N LEU A 126 -10.49 2.46 -1.58
CA LEU A 126 -9.80 3.60 -2.19
C LEU A 126 -10.72 4.51 -3.03
N PRO A 127 -11.56 4.02 -3.97
CA PRO A 127 -12.42 4.90 -4.74
C PRO A 127 -13.51 5.55 -3.88
N ILE A 128 -14.09 4.83 -2.91
CA ILE A 128 -15.10 5.42 -2.00
C ILE A 128 -14.51 6.61 -1.26
N PHE A 129 -13.39 6.43 -0.55
CA PHE A 129 -12.79 7.52 0.23
C PHE A 129 -12.16 8.59 -0.65
N SER A 130 -11.63 8.25 -1.83
CA SER A 130 -11.12 9.25 -2.79
C SER A 130 -12.26 10.11 -3.36
N TYR A 131 -13.39 9.51 -3.69
CA TYR A 131 -14.59 10.22 -4.14
C TYR A 131 -15.17 11.12 -3.05
N LEU A 132 -15.28 10.63 -1.82
CA LEU A 132 -15.75 11.43 -0.69
C LEU A 132 -14.81 12.61 -0.40
N THR A 133 -13.49 12.38 -0.48
CA THR A 133 -12.48 13.44 -0.35
C THR A 133 -12.63 14.49 -1.45
N TRP A 134 -12.84 14.06 -2.70
CA TRP A 134 -13.08 14.95 -3.84
C TRP A 134 -14.33 15.82 -3.65
N ASN A 135 -15.44 15.22 -3.20
CA ASN A 135 -16.68 15.95 -2.95
C ASN A 135 -16.52 17.00 -1.85
N ASN A 136 -15.83 16.67 -0.75
CA ASN A 136 -15.55 17.61 0.34
C ASN A 136 -14.73 18.81 -0.15
N LEU A 137 -13.74 18.57 -1.01
CA LEU A 137 -12.88 19.62 -1.57
C LEU A 137 -13.62 20.51 -2.58
N ARG A 138 -14.47 19.91 -3.42
CA ARG A 138 -15.28 20.66 -4.40
C ARG A 138 -16.33 21.54 -3.73
N GLY A 139 -16.85 21.12 -2.56
CA GLY A 139 -17.83 21.87 -1.77
C GLY A 139 -17.31 23.17 -1.14
N GLY A 140 -16.06 23.59 -1.41
CA GLY A 140 -15.53 24.90 -0.99
C GLY A 140 -15.32 25.04 0.53
N VAL A 141 -15.48 23.97 1.30
CA VAL A 141 -15.44 23.98 2.78
C VAL A 141 -14.08 24.45 3.33
N MET A 142 -13.01 24.35 2.55
CA MET A 142 -11.67 24.82 2.91
C MET A 142 -11.12 25.92 1.97
N ALA A 143 -11.99 26.67 1.28
CA ALA A 143 -11.61 27.75 0.36
C ALA A 143 -10.99 29.00 1.04
N GLY A 144 -10.27 28.82 2.15
CA GLY A 144 -9.34 29.81 2.69
C GLY A 144 -8.10 29.90 1.79
N ILE A 145 -7.75 31.12 1.39
CA ILE A 145 -6.88 31.53 0.28
C ILE A 145 -5.47 30.87 0.22
N GLY A 146 -5.00 30.19 1.27
CA GLY A 146 -3.70 29.49 1.28
C GLY A 146 -3.74 27.95 1.25
N GLN A 147 -4.81 27.30 1.73
CA GLN A 147 -4.84 25.84 1.92
C GLN A 147 -5.18 25.06 0.64
N ASN A 148 -5.78 25.71 -0.35
CA ASN A 148 -6.20 25.08 -1.61
C ASN A 148 -5.04 24.42 -2.39
N ARG A 149 -3.83 25.01 -2.35
CA ARG A 149 -2.67 24.48 -3.08
C ARG A 149 -2.16 23.18 -2.46
N LEU A 150 -2.02 23.14 -1.14
CA LEU A 150 -1.57 21.95 -0.41
C LEU A 150 -2.59 20.82 -0.54
N GLN A 151 -3.89 21.12 -0.39
CA GLN A 151 -4.95 20.14 -0.51
C GLN A 151 -5.02 19.57 -1.93
N SER A 152 -5.02 20.42 -2.96
CA SER A 152 -5.02 19.99 -4.37
C SER A 152 -3.82 19.08 -4.71
N GLN A 153 -2.63 19.41 -4.17
CA GLN A 153 -1.44 18.58 -4.34
C GLN A 153 -1.60 17.19 -3.71
N VAL A 154 -2.15 17.13 -2.49
CA VAL A 154 -2.41 15.86 -1.79
C VAL A 154 -3.49 15.03 -2.50
N THR A 155 -4.54 15.66 -3.03
CA THR A 155 -5.59 14.96 -3.77
C THR A 155 -5.07 14.39 -5.09
N ARG A 156 -4.30 15.17 -5.86
CA ARG A 156 -3.64 14.69 -7.09
C ARG A 156 -2.77 13.47 -6.81
N MET A 157 -2.10 13.48 -5.66
CA MET A 157 -1.31 12.36 -5.23
C MET A 157 -2.15 11.11 -4.95
N MET A 158 -3.27 11.23 -4.24
CA MET A 158 -4.16 10.09 -3.97
C MET A 158 -4.73 9.49 -5.25
N PHE A 159 -5.13 10.32 -6.23
CA PHE A 159 -5.62 9.81 -7.52
C PHE A 159 -4.53 9.06 -8.28
N ALA A 160 -3.28 9.54 -8.25
CA ALA A 160 -2.16 8.82 -8.86
C ALA A 160 -1.92 7.46 -8.17
N GLN A 161 -1.97 7.42 -6.84
CA GLN A 161 -1.87 6.16 -6.09
C GLN A 161 -3.01 5.19 -6.41
N PHE A 162 -4.24 5.68 -6.46
CA PHE A 162 -5.40 4.89 -6.85
C PHE A 162 -5.23 4.33 -8.25
N GLY A 163 -4.83 5.15 -9.24
CA GLY A 163 -4.59 4.70 -10.61
C GLY A 163 -3.53 3.60 -10.69
N LEU A 164 -2.43 3.74 -9.95
CA LEU A 164 -1.37 2.72 -9.88
C LEU A 164 -1.87 1.41 -9.25
N VAL A 165 -2.57 1.49 -8.11
CA VAL A 165 -3.13 0.30 -7.45
C VAL A 165 -4.18 -0.35 -8.33
N PHE A 166 -5.06 0.43 -8.96
CA PHE A 166 -6.10 -0.07 -9.86
C PHE A 166 -5.50 -0.79 -11.07
N GLY A 167 -4.58 -0.14 -11.78
CA GLY A 167 -3.93 -0.69 -12.97
C GLY A 167 -3.10 -1.95 -12.68
N ALA A 168 -2.60 -2.10 -11.45
CA ALA A 168 -1.83 -3.26 -11.04
C ALA A 168 -2.71 -4.40 -10.48
N SER A 169 -3.74 -4.07 -9.69
CA SER A 169 -4.59 -5.04 -9.01
C SER A 169 -5.63 -5.68 -9.93
N VAL A 170 -6.21 -4.94 -10.88
CA VAL A 170 -7.26 -5.48 -11.77
C VAL A 170 -6.75 -6.61 -12.68
N PRO A 171 -5.62 -6.46 -13.41
CA PRO A 171 -5.09 -7.54 -14.24
C PRO A 171 -4.75 -8.79 -13.42
N ASN A 172 -4.13 -8.60 -12.25
CA ASN A 172 -3.81 -9.70 -11.35
C ASN A 172 -5.08 -10.38 -10.82
N MET A 173 -6.13 -9.63 -10.47
CA MET A 173 -7.42 -10.18 -10.05
C MET A 173 -8.05 -11.06 -11.14
N VAL A 174 -8.09 -10.56 -12.38
CA VAL A 174 -8.64 -11.30 -13.53
C VAL A 174 -7.87 -12.59 -13.74
N LEU A 175 -6.54 -12.54 -13.69
CA LEU A 175 -5.70 -13.73 -13.82
C LEU A 175 -5.98 -14.74 -12.70
N GLN A 176 -6.00 -14.32 -11.44
CA GLN A 176 -6.23 -15.24 -10.31
C GLN A 176 -7.60 -15.90 -10.39
N SER A 177 -8.63 -15.15 -10.78
CA SER A 177 -9.97 -15.69 -11.04
C SER A 177 -9.97 -16.70 -12.20
N TYR A 178 -9.27 -16.40 -13.29
CA TYR A 178 -9.11 -17.33 -14.41
C TYR A 178 -8.38 -18.62 -14.01
N LEU A 179 -7.29 -18.51 -13.25
CA LEU A 179 -6.54 -19.67 -12.75
C LEU A 179 -7.36 -20.50 -11.77
N ALA A 180 -8.19 -19.86 -10.94
CA ALA A 180 -9.13 -20.54 -10.04
C ALA A 180 -10.20 -21.31 -10.84
N ALA A 181 -10.83 -20.66 -11.83
CA ALA A 181 -11.88 -21.25 -12.65
C ALA A 181 -11.39 -22.40 -13.53
N THR A 182 -10.14 -22.33 -14.00
CA THR A 182 -9.55 -23.34 -14.91
C THR A 182 -8.71 -24.40 -14.19
N ARG A 183 -8.75 -24.48 -12.85
CA ARG A 183 -7.90 -25.39 -12.07
C ARG A 183 -8.15 -26.88 -12.37
N ASN A 184 -9.41 -27.27 -12.61
CA ASN A 184 -9.80 -28.67 -12.85
C ASN A 184 -9.85 -29.04 -14.34
N ILE A 185 -9.48 -28.12 -15.23
CA ILE A 185 -9.49 -28.34 -16.67
C ILE A 185 -8.10 -28.80 -17.08
N ALA A 186 -8.02 -29.94 -17.79
CA ALA A 186 -6.75 -30.42 -18.35
C ALA A 186 -6.17 -29.37 -19.32
N LYS A 187 -4.94 -28.92 -19.06
CA LYS A 187 -4.23 -27.93 -19.88
C LYS A 187 -3.10 -28.60 -20.65
N THR A 188 -2.88 -28.19 -21.89
CA THR A 188 -1.70 -28.59 -22.65
C THR A 188 -0.42 -28.01 -22.01
N PRO A 189 0.75 -28.67 -22.14
CA PRO A 189 2.00 -28.16 -21.55
C PRO A 189 2.35 -26.74 -22.00
N LEU A 190 2.08 -26.41 -23.27
CA LEU A 190 2.27 -25.07 -23.82
C LEU A 190 1.42 -24.02 -23.08
N ARG A 191 0.14 -24.33 -22.81
CA ARG A 191 -0.77 -23.43 -22.10
C ARG A 191 -0.35 -23.21 -20.65
N VAL A 192 0.15 -24.24 -19.97
CA VAL A 192 0.69 -24.13 -18.61
C VAL A 192 1.90 -23.19 -18.58
N ALA A 193 2.80 -23.31 -19.57
CA ALA A 193 3.95 -22.42 -19.69
C ALA A 193 3.53 -20.96 -19.94
N GLN A 194 2.56 -20.72 -20.82
CA GLN A 194 2.02 -19.39 -21.10
C GLN A 194 1.35 -18.77 -19.85
N ASP A 195 0.48 -19.52 -19.18
CA ASP A 195 -0.15 -19.10 -17.92
C ASP A 195 0.92 -18.72 -16.87
N GLY A 196 2.01 -19.49 -16.80
CA GLY A 196 3.14 -19.22 -15.90
C GLY A 196 3.88 -17.92 -16.20
N ILE A 197 4.15 -17.63 -17.48
CA ILE A 197 4.81 -16.38 -17.91
C ILE A 197 3.91 -15.18 -17.62
N VAL A 198 2.63 -15.25 -18.02
CA VAL A 198 1.65 -14.17 -17.75
C VAL A 198 1.51 -13.93 -16.25
N SER A 199 1.43 -14.99 -15.45
CA SER A 199 1.41 -14.89 -14.00
C SER A 199 2.65 -14.22 -13.42
N CYS A 200 3.84 -14.54 -13.94
CA CYS A 200 5.08 -13.90 -13.53
C CYS A 200 5.03 -12.38 -13.80
N VAL A 201 4.68 -11.98 -15.03
CA VAL A 201 4.64 -10.57 -15.45
C VAL A 201 3.60 -9.79 -14.63
N LEU A 202 2.36 -10.30 -14.51
CA LEU A 202 1.31 -9.62 -13.77
C LEU A 202 1.62 -9.55 -12.26
N THR A 203 2.27 -10.57 -11.71
CA THR A 203 2.75 -10.53 -10.33
C THR A 203 3.80 -9.43 -10.15
N MET A 204 4.75 -9.27 -11.08
CA MET A 204 5.73 -8.17 -11.00
C MET A 204 5.06 -6.79 -11.08
N ILE A 205 4.07 -6.62 -11.97
CA ILE A 205 3.28 -5.39 -12.07
C ILE A 205 2.53 -5.13 -10.77
N SER A 206 1.92 -6.15 -10.16
CA SER A 206 1.20 -6.03 -8.88
C SER A 206 2.07 -5.53 -7.72
N PHE A 207 3.40 -5.72 -7.80
CA PHE A 207 4.33 -5.20 -6.81
C PHE A 207 4.76 -3.74 -7.05
N ALA A 208 4.60 -3.22 -8.27
CA ALA A 208 5.01 -1.87 -8.61
C ALA A 208 4.39 -0.80 -7.69
N PRO A 209 3.08 -0.82 -7.34
CA PRO A 209 2.49 0.18 -6.45
C PRO A 209 3.22 0.32 -5.11
N HIS A 210 3.69 -0.80 -4.52
CA HIS A 210 4.37 -0.76 -3.22
C HIS A 210 5.70 0.00 -3.24
N ALA A 211 6.43 -0.07 -4.37
CA ALA A 211 7.66 0.70 -4.56
C ALA A 211 7.36 2.13 -5.06
N MET A 212 6.43 2.24 -6.01
CA MET A 212 6.11 3.48 -6.71
C MET A 212 5.46 4.51 -5.79
N VAL A 213 4.72 4.10 -4.76
CA VAL A 213 4.11 5.03 -3.80
C VAL A 213 5.14 6.00 -3.20
N PHE A 214 6.33 5.53 -2.82
CA PHE A 214 7.42 6.38 -2.32
C PHE A 214 7.86 7.40 -3.39
N TYR A 215 8.08 6.95 -4.62
CA TYR A 215 8.47 7.81 -5.72
C TYR A 215 7.39 8.82 -6.11
N VAL A 216 6.11 8.45 -6.02
CA VAL A 216 4.98 9.36 -6.21
C VAL A 216 4.97 10.43 -5.12
N TYR A 217 5.25 10.08 -3.84
CA TYR A 217 5.38 11.08 -2.77
C TYR A 217 6.50 12.09 -3.09
N LEU A 218 7.63 11.59 -3.60
CA LEU A 218 8.79 12.41 -3.95
C LEU A 218 8.55 13.29 -5.19
N ALA A 219 7.91 12.75 -6.23
CA ALA A 219 7.64 13.47 -7.47
C ALA A 219 6.52 14.52 -7.32
N VAL A 220 5.46 14.21 -6.56
CA VAL A 220 4.27 15.04 -6.49
C VAL A 220 4.35 16.10 -5.40
N SER A 221 4.97 15.83 -4.25
CA SER A 221 5.01 16.77 -3.13
C SER A 221 6.29 17.63 -3.11
N ALA A 222 6.14 18.90 -3.45
CA ALA A 222 7.23 19.89 -3.38
C ALA A 222 7.72 20.08 -1.94
N THR A 223 6.80 20.14 -0.98
CA THR A 223 7.11 20.20 0.46
C THR A 223 7.85 18.95 0.93
N TYR A 224 7.49 17.76 0.42
CA TYR A 224 8.22 16.54 0.75
C TYR A 224 9.64 16.57 0.19
N ARG A 225 9.84 17.04 -1.05
CA ARG A 225 11.18 17.23 -1.61
C ARG A 225 12.03 18.18 -0.78
N GLU A 226 11.45 19.28 -0.32
CA GLU A 226 12.14 20.24 0.52
C GLU A 226 12.51 19.64 1.88
N ASN A 227 11.60 18.92 2.54
CA ASN A 227 11.88 18.22 3.79
C ASN A 227 12.92 17.10 3.61
N VAL A 228 12.84 16.30 2.55
CA VAL A 228 13.83 15.26 2.24
C VAL A 228 15.18 15.89 1.96
N ARG A 229 15.23 16.99 1.18
CA ARG A 229 16.45 17.75 0.93
C ARG A 229 17.02 18.26 2.25
N THR A 230 16.21 18.83 3.13
CA THR A 230 16.65 19.24 4.47
C THR A 230 17.21 18.04 5.23
N VAL A 231 16.51 16.91 5.37
CA VAL A 231 17.04 15.75 6.12
C VAL A 231 18.33 15.17 5.49
N LEU A 232 18.40 15.04 4.16
CA LEU A 232 19.58 14.52 3.46
C LEU A 232 20.78 15.47 3.55
N PHE A 233 20.55 16.78 3.40
CA PHE A 233 21.60 17.79 3.39
C PHE A 233 21.85 18.42 4.77
N SER A 234 21.01 18.19 5.79
CA SER A 234 21.23 18.58 7.19
C SER A 234 22.10 17.57 7.96
N CYS A 235 22.51 16.47 7.32
CA CYS A 235 23.71 15.74 7.75
C CYS A 235 25.01 16.54 7.47
N LEU A 236 24.94 17.65 6.70
CA LEU A 236 25.93 18.72 6.80
C LEU A 236 25.54 19.60 8.00
N PRO A 237 26.47 19.97 8.87
CA PRO A 237 26.18 20.67 10.12
C PRO A 237 25.57 22.04 9.82
N ILE A 238 24.23 22.14 9.82
CA ILE A 238 23.53 23.41 9.80
C ILE A 238 23.34 23.85 11.25
N ILE A 239 24.29 24.70 11.66
CA ILE A 239 24.23 25.60 12.80
C ILE A 239 22.82 26.20 12.95
N ASN A 240 22.21 25.95 14.11
CA ASN A 240 21.10 26.67 14.75
C ASN A 240 20.34 27.70 13.88
N ARG A 241 19.23 27.27 13.29
CA ARG A 241 18.05 28.14 13.11
C ARG A 241 16.79 27.37 13.48
N VAL A 242 16.50 27.34 14.77
CA VAL A 242 15.11 27.26 15.23
C VAL A 242 14.50 28.61 14.88
N THR A 243 13.84 28.71 13.72
CA THR A 243 12.86 29.77 13.53
C THR A 243 11.68 29.42 14.42
N PRO A 244 11.39 30.20 15.48
CA PRO A 244 10.20 29.97 16.28
C PRO A 244 8.99 29.99 15.35
N LEU A 245 8.15 28.96 15.45
CA LEU A 245 6.81 28.95 14.89
C LEU A 245 6.13 30.21 15.41
N ASN A 246 6.03 31.22 14.54
CA ASN A 246 5.39 32.47 14.82
C ASN A 246 3.95 32.13 15.24
N GLU A 247 3.65 32.32 16.53
CA GLU A 247 2.30 32.35 17.05
C GLU A 247 1.52 33.32 16.16
N GLN A 248 0.65 32.81 15.29
CA GLN A 248 -0.31 33.67 14.63
C GLN A 248 -1.18 34.24 15.75
N PRO A 249 -1.17 35.57 15.98
CA PRO A 249 -2.00 36.15 17.00
C PRO A 249 -3.44 35.86 16.64
N LEU A 250 -4.15 35.24 17.59
CA LEU A 250 -5.59 35.14 17.66
C LEU A 250 -6.14 36.58 17.62
N GLN A 251 -6.26 37.16 16.43
CA GLN A 251 -6.88 38.46 16.22
C GLN A 251 -8.37 38.31 16.51
N ARG A 252 -8.71 38.48 17.80
CA ARG A 252 -9.64 39.47 18.30
C ARG A 252 -10.72 39.88 17.28
N MET A 253 -11.68 38.98 17.01
CA MET A 253 -13.03 39.39 16.62
C MET A 253 -13.79 39.77 17.89
N THR A 254 -13.50 40.96 18.41
CA THR A 254 -14.36 41.67 19.37
C THR A 254 -14.32 43.15 19.01
N LYS A 255 -15.51 43.76 18.97
CA LYS A 255 -15.87 45.12 18.49
C LYS A 255 -16.18 45.13 17.00
N THR A 256 -17.39 45.46 16.55
CA THR A 256 -18.30 46.59 16.88
C THR A 256 -19.72 46.21 16.43
N GLY A 257 -20.84 46.72 16.97
CA GLY A 257 -21.09 47.79 17.93
C GLY A 257 -22.61 47.95 18.05
N THR A 258 -23.06 48.19 19.27
CA THR A 258 -24.33 48.84 19.60
C THR A 258 -24.32 50.28 19.07
N ASN A 259 -25.38 50.66 18.37
CA ASN A 259 -26.06 51.96 18.47
C ASN A 259 -27.50 51.75 18.01
#